data_AF-A0A961E8W2-F1
#
_entry.id   AF-A0A961E8W2-F1
#
_cell.length_a   1.000
_cell.length_b   1.000
_cell.length_c   1.000
_cell.angle_alpha   90.00
_cell.angle_beta   90.00
_cell.angle_gamma   90.00
#
_symmetry.space_group_name_H-M   'P 1'
#
loop_
_entity.id
_entity.type
_entity.pdbx_description
1 polymer ?
#
loop_
_entity_poly.entity_id
_entity_poly.type
_entity_poly.pdbx_seq_one_letter_code
_entity_poly.pdbx_strand_id
1 'polypeptide(L)'
;MTASALVVGLGSRDRGDDGIGPAVAEAVATLALPGVHVVEQEDPTALLDLVAEHDVAVVVDAVRSGSPPGTVRAWDVGAAPAPADGWTATGRGGTHAF
;
A
#
# COMPACT_ATOMS: atom_id res chain seq x y z
N MET A 1 -19.23 13.91 -11.56
CA MET A 1 -18.28 12.79 -11.59
C MET A 1 -18.20 12.29 -10.16
N THR A 2 -18.46 11.00 -9.92
CA THR A 2 -18.22 10.41 -8.60
C THR A 2 -16.71 10.35 -8.39
N ALA A 3 -16.23 10.72 -7.20
CA ALA A 3 -14.82 10.61 -6.88
C ALA A 3 -14.36 9.14 -7.05
N SER A 4 -13.23 8.93 -7.73
CA SER A 4 -12.66 7.61 -8.01
C SER A 4 -11.57 7.29 -6.99
N ALA A 5 -11.71 6.18 -6.27
CA ALA A 5 -10.74 5.73 -5.29
C ALA A 5 -9.98 4.49 -5.77
N LEU A 6 -8.69 4.41 -5.48
CA LEU A 6 -7.82 3.28 -5.76
C LEU A 6 -7.35 2.63 -4.46
N VAL A 7 -7.38 1.31 -4.40
CA VAL A 7 -6.72 0.51 -3.36
C VAL A 7 -5.70 -0.38 -4.04
N VAL A 8 -4.43 -0.25 -3.64
CA VAL A 8 -3.34 -1.09 -4.13
C VAL A 8 -2.82 -1.98 -3.01
N GLY A 9 -2.94 -3.29 -3.19
CA GLY A 9 -2.21 -4.27 -2.40
C GLY A 9 -0.82 -4.48 -3.00
N LEU A 10 0.21 -3.95 -2.35
CA LEU A 10 1.60 -4.14 -2.78
C LEU A 10 2.22 -5.34 -2.04
N GLY A 11 2.99 -6.16 -2.77
CA GLY A 11 3.73 -7.30 -2.23
C GLY A 11 3.36 -8.62 -2.89
N SER A 12 4.02 -9.72 -2.49
CA SER A 12 3.85 -11.03 -3.11
C SER A 12 3.23 -12.07 -2.18
N ARG A 13 2.17 -12.73 -2.68
CA ARG A 13 1.43 -13.77 -1.96
C ARG A 13 2.32 -14.94 -1.52
N ASP A 14 3.37 -15.24 -2.29
CA ASP A 14 4.25 -16.39 -2.06
C ASP A 14 5.44 -16.07 -1.14
N ARG A 15 5.53 -14.84 -0.61
CA ARG A 15 6.65 -14.36 0.23
C ARG A 15 6.27 -14.14 1.70
N GLY A 16 5.32 -14.91 2.21
CA GLY A 16 4.92 -14.90 3.62
C GLY A 16 4.19 -13.61 4.01
N ASP A 17 4.67 -12.90 5.04
CA ASP A 17 4.05 -11.65 5.51
C ASP A 17 4.05 -10.53 4.45
N ASP A 18 4.91 -10.63 3.43
CA ASP A 18 4.88 -9.76 2.24
C ASP A 18 3.57 -9.88 1.44
N GLY A 19 2.80 -10.94 1.64
CA GLY A 19 1.49 -11.14 1.03
C GLY A 19 0.36 -10.34 1.69
N ILE A 20 0.64 -9.53 2.72
CA ILE A 20 -0.41 -8.79 3.43
C ILE A 20 -1.13 -7.77 2.54
N GLY A 21 -0.42 -7.09 1.64
CA GLY A 21 -1.01 -6.15 0.69
C GLY A 21 -2.06 -6.83 -0.19
N PRO A 22 -1.71 -7.88 -0.96
CA PRO A 22 -2.66 -8.71 -1.71
C PRO A 22 -3.83 -9.24 -0.88
N ALA A 23 -3.58 -9.71 0.35
CA ALA A 23 -4.64 -10.21 1.22
C ALA A 23 -5.66 -9.10 1.61
N VAL A 24 -5.19 -7.88 1.89
CA VAL A 24 -6.06 -6.74 2.16
C VAL A 24 -6.81 -6.30 0.90
N ALA A 25 -6.15 -6.26 -0.25
CA ALA A 25 -6.79 -5.92 -1.53
C ALA A 25 -7.94 -6.89 -1.84
N GLU A 26 -7.70 -8.19 -1.72
CA GLU A 26 -8.73 -9.22 -1.89
C GLU A 26 -9.93 -8.99 -0.94
N ALA A 27 -9.67 -8.73 0.35
CA ALA A 27 -10.72 -8.45 1.32
C ALA A 27 -11.54 -7.20 0.94
N VAL A 28 -10.89 -6.11 0.50
CA VAL A 28 -11.59 -4.89 0.07
C VAL A 28 -12.41 -5.13 -1.20
N ALA A 29 -11.87 -5.89 -2.16
CA ALA A 29 -12.59 -6.23 -3.39
C ALA A 29 -13.90 -6.97 -3.10
N THR A 30 -13.94 -7.84 -2.08
CA THR A 30 -15.18 -8.56 -1.69
C THR A 30 -16.31 -7.65 -1.21
N LEU A 31 -16.00 -6.41 -0.79
CA LEU A 31 -17.00 -5.45 -0.33
C LEU A 31 -17.77 -4.79 -1.49
N ALA A 32 -17.28 -4.92 -2.73
CA ALA A 32 -17.90 -4.38 -3.95
C ALA A 32 -18.32 -2.90 -3.83
N LEU A 33 -17.44 -2.08 -3.23
CA LEU A 33 -17.72 -0.66 -2.97
C LEU A 33 -17.83 0.12 -4.30
N PRO A 34 -18.93 0.87 -4.52
CA PRO A 34 -19.07 1.68 -5.72
C PRO A 34 -17.98 2.74 -5.84
N GLY A 35 -17.35 2.84 -7.01
CA GLY A 35 -16.30 3.84 -7.27
C GLY A 35 -14.93 3.52 -6.66
N VAL A 36 -14.74 2.30 -6.14
CA VAL A 36 -13.44 1.81 -5.64
C VAL A 36 -12.85 0.83 -6.64
N HIS A 37 -11.68 1.16 -7.18
CA HIS A 37 -10.83 0.25 -7.93
C HIS A 37 -9.83 -0.41 -7.01
N VAL A 38 -9.67 -1.73 -7.15
CA VAL A 38 -8.76 -2.53 -6.32
C VAL A 38 -7.81 -3.28 -7.25
N VAL A 39 -6.52 -3.16 -7.00
CA VAL A 39 -5.46 -3.81 -7.77
C VAL A 39 -4.40 -4.40 -6.85
N GLU A 40 -3.72 -5.43 -7.33
CA GLU A 40 -2.54 -6.01 -6.69
C GLU A 40 -1.31 -5.67 -7.53
N GLN A 41 -0.19 -5.36 -6.89
CA GLN A 41 1.09 -5.10 -7.55
C GLN A 41 2.24 -5.72 -6.77
N GLU A 42 3.25 -6.22 -7.47
CA GLU A 42 4.55 -6.54 -6.86
C GLU A 42 5.59 -5.45 -7.12
N ASP A 43 5.49 -4.78 -8.27
CA ASP A 43 6.42 -3.72 -8.67
C ASP A 43 5.86 -2.34 -8.28
N PRO A 44 6.51 -1.62 -7.34
CA PRO A 44 6.03 -0.32 -6.90
C PRO A 44 6.11 0.77 -8.00
N THR A 45 6.84 0.56 -9.09
CA THR A 45 6.92 1.56 -10.17
C THR A 45 5.58 1.74 -10.89
N ALA A 46 4.75 0.70 -10.94
CA ALA A 46 3.39 0.77 -11.49
C ALA A 46 2.48 1.75 -10.74
N LEU A 47 2.80 2.09 -9.49
CA LEU A 47 2.03 3.05 -8.69
C LEU A 47 2.00 4.45 -9.30
N LEU A 48 3.04 4.85 -10.03
CA LEU A 48 3.16 6.20 -10.59
C LEU A 48 2.01 6.53 -11.54
N ASP A 49 1.68 5.59 -12.43
CA ASP A 49 0.61 5.78 -13.41
C ASP A 49 -0.77 5.57 -12.75
N LEU A 50 -0.90 4.54 -11.91
CA LEU A 50 -2.17 4.18 -11.27
C LEU A 50 -2.70 5.29 -10.36
N VAL A 51 -1.85 5.88 -9.52
CA VAL A 51 -2.25 6.92 -8.56
C VAL A 51 -2.67 8.20 -9.29
N ALA A 52 -2.05 8.53 -10.42
CA ALA A 52 -2.35 9.74 -11.18
C ALA A 52 -3.76 9.77 -11.80
N GLU A 53 -4.38 8.60 -11.96
CA GLU A 53 -5.71 8.44 -12.57
C GLU A 53 -6.88 8.54 -11.57
N HIS A 54 -6.60 8.67 -10.27
CA HIS A 54 -7.60 8.57 -9.20
C HIS A 54 -7.55 9.77 -8.25
N ASP A 55 -8.68 10.10 -7.62
CA ASP A 55 -8.77 11.23 -6.68
C ASP A 55 -8.13 10.90 -5.33
N VAL A 56 -8.19 9.63 -4.93
CA VAL A 56 -7.63 9.11 -3.68
C VAL A 56 -7.02 7.74 -3.95
N ALA A 57 -5.81 7.50 -3.43
CA ALA A 57 -5.17 6.18 -3.48
C ALA A 57 -4.75 5.72 -2.08
N VAL A 58 -5.06 4.46 -1.76
CA VAL A 58 -4.61 3.77 -0.55
C VAL A 58 -3.68 2.66 -0.96
N VAL A 59 -2.41 2.73 -0.53
CA VAL A 59 -1.42 1.68 -0.77
C VAL A 59 -1.21 0.90 0.52
N VAL A 60 -1.29 -0.42 0.45
CA VAL A 60 -1.10 -1.34 1.57
C VAL A 60 0.11 -2.22 1.26
N ASP A 61 1.12 -2.18 2.12
CA ASP A 61 2.40 -2.88 1.94
C ASP A 61 2.91 -3.46 3.27
N ALA A 62 3.67 -4.55 3.20
CA ALA A 62 4.42 -5.07 4.33
C ALA A 62 5.71 -4.26 4.52
N VAL A 63 5.96 -3.81 5.75
CA VAL A 63 7.15 -2.99 6.05
C VAL A 63 7.93 -3.51 7.24
N ARG A 64 9.26 -3.51 7.12
CA ARG A 64 10.18 -3.78 8.23
C ARG A 64 10.34 -2.52 9.08
N SER A 65 9.38 -2.30 9.97
CA SER A 65 9.32 -1.07 10.77
C SER A 65 10.11 -1.09 12.08
N GLY A 66 10.65 -2.25 12.48
CA GLY A 66 11.24 -2.45 13.82
C GLY A 66 10.22 -2.47 14.97
N SER A 67 8.92 -2.34 14.66
CA SER A 67 7.82 -2.49 15.64
C SER A 67 7.44 -3.97 15.80
N PRO A 68 6.68 -4.35 16.84
CA PRO A 68 6.18 -5.71 16.99
C PRO A 68 5.41 -6.19 15.73
N PRO A 69 5.52 -7.47 15.33
CA PRO A 69 4.77 -8.03 14.20
C PRO A 69 3.26 -7.76 14.30
N GLY A 70 2.63 -7.44 13.16
CA GLY A 70 1.21 -7.09 13.09
C GLY A 70 0.87 -5.64 13.47
N THR A 71 1.86 -4.81 13.83
CA THR A 71 1.62 -3.38 14.05
C THR A 71 1.23 -2.69 12.74
N VAL A 72 0.03 -2.09 12.70
CA VAL A 72 -0.44 -1.28 11.56
C VAL A 72 -0.07 0.18 11.77
N ARG A 73 0.43 0.81 10.71
CA ARG A 73 0.71 2.25 10.66
C ARG A 73 0.07 2.81 9.39
N ALA A 74 -0.50 4.01 9.50
CA ALA A 74 -1.15 4.70 8.39
C ALA A 74 -0.65 6.14 8.34
N TRP A 75 -0.39 6.62 7.13
CA TRP A 75 0.02 7.99 6.86
C TRP A 75 -0.81 8.54 5.71
N ASP A 76 -1.29 9.77 5.89
CA ASP A 76 -1.87 10.56 4.80
C ASP A 76 -0.77 11.44 4.21
N VAL A 77 -0.16 10.95 3.12
CA VAL A 77 0.94 11.64 2.43
C VAL A 77 0.48 12.83 1.59
N GLY A 78 -0.82 12.95 1.32
CA GLY A 78 -1.41 14.09 0.64
C GLY A 78 -1.59 15.30 1.57
N ALA A 79 -1.84 15.05 2.85
CA ALA A 79 -1.95 16.10 3.86
C ALA A 79 -0.59 16.55 4.44
N ALA A 80 0.33 15.62 4.67
CA ALA A 80 1.67 15.90 5.18
C ALA A 80 2.65 14.80 4.75
N PRO A 81 3.95 15.09 4.54
CA PRO A 81 4.91 14.05 4.21
C PRO A 81 4.97 12.97 5.29
N ALA A 82 5.27 11.73 4.88
CA ALA A 82 5.51 10.65 5.83
C ALA A 82 6.63 11.04 6.81
N PRO A 83 6.53 10.64 8.10
CA PRO A 83 7.57 10.88 9.09
C PRO A 83 8.92 10.34 8.61
N ALA A 84 10.00 11.07 8.87
CA ALA A 84 11.36 10.71 8.47
C ALA A 84 12.12 9.99 9.61
N ASP A 85 11.54 8.93 10.19
CA ASP A 85 12.14 8.15 11.27
C ASP A 85 12.55 6.72 10.84
N GLY A 86 13.81 6.36 11.14
CA GLY A 86 14.34 5.01 11.02
C GLY A 86 14.30 4.41 9.62
N TRP A 87 13.24 3.68 9.30
CA TRP A 87 13.09 2.91 8.06
C TRP A 87 12.43 3.70 6.93
N THR A 88 11.55 4.66 7.26
CA THR A 88 10.88 5.54 6.27
C THR A 88 11.88 6.52 5.66
N ALA A 89 12.81 7.03 6.48
CA ALA A 89 13.87 7.95 6.04
C ALA A 89 14.95 7.29 5.17
N THR A 90 15.16 5.99 5.33
CA THR A 90 16.24 5.26 4.65
C THR A 90 15.78 4.60 3.35
N GLY A 91 14.47 4.49 3.12
CA GLY A 91 13.91 3.72 2.01
C GLY A 91 14.20 2.22 2.11
N ARG A 92 14.67 1.75 3.27
CA ARG A 92 15.09 0.35 3.48
C ARG A 92 14.09 -0.51 4.24
N GLY A 93 12.88 0.00 4.48
CA GLY A 93 11.83 -0.78 5.12
C GLY A 93 11.09 -1.73 4.19
N GLY A 94 11.24 -1.58 2.86
CA GLY A 94 10.62 -2.47 1.89
C GLY A 94 11.14 -3.89 2.01
N THR A 95 10.29 -4.87 1.75
CA THR A 95 10.65 -6.30 1.71
C THR A 95 11.67 -6.63 0.62
N HIS A 96 11.83 -5.74 -0.36
CA HIS A 96 12.83 -5.76 -1.43
C HIS A 96 14.14 -5.01 -1.12
N ALA A 97 14.23 -4.32 0.02
CA ALA A 97 15.45 -3.61 0.38
C ALA A 97 16.50 -4.60 0.91
N PHE A 98 17.62 -4.71 0.18
CA PHE A 98 18.81 -5.45 0.58
C PHE A 98 19.75 -4.59 1.43
#